data_AF-A0A382F6L9-F1
#
_entry.id   AF-A0A382F6L9-F1
#
_cell.length_a   1.000
_cell.length_b   1.000
_cell.length_c   1.000
_cell.angle_alpha   90.00
_cell.angle_beta   90.00
_cell.angle_gamma   90.00
#
_symmetry.space_group_name_H-M   'P 1'
#
loop_
_entity.id
_entity.type
_entity.pdbx_description
1 polymer ?
#
loop_
_entity_poly.entity_id
_entity_poly.type
_entity_poly.pdbx_seq_one_letter_code
_entity_poly.pdbx_strand_id
1 'polypeptide(L)'
;VVYGANFEGHRHLRLDRRWRGRCYLGIGREHTMSEIEYFYSTHSVFAYLGSARFMEIARAAGRKIVHRPIDLNQTVPAVGSSPFRQRSAKHRAYFFRREIDRWAEERGAPVMHGFPQYHHNDMAMCNGMIIAGVEQDVCMDQLAHAMLSAHWQDDADLADPDTLVRLAEGVDIAPEPLLNAALSEPNQVAYPGSLPR
;
A
#
# COMPACT_ATOMS: atom_id res chain seq x y z
N VAL A 1 8.01 -0.81 52.52
CA VAL A 1 7.69 0.59 52.16
C VAL A 1 6.82 0.54 50.93
N VAL A 2 5.54 0.85 51.11
CA VAL A 2 4.53 0.91 50.07
C VAL A 2 4.73 2.21 49.29
N TYR A 3 4.75 2.16 47.96
CA TYR A 3 4.12 3.17 47.12
C TYR A 3 3.58 2.49 45.88
N GLY A 4 2.25 2.32 45.86
CA GLY A 4 1.51 2.01 44.66
C GLY A 4 1.32 3.28 43.82
N ALA A 5 1.26 3.08 42.51
CA ALA A 5 0.57 3.97 41.60
C ALA A 5 -0.23 3.09 40.65
N ASN A 6 -1.52 3.00 40.94
CA ASN A 6 -2.52 2.59 39.95
C ASN A 6 -2.48 3.60 38.81
N PHE A 7 -2.39 3.12 37.58
CA PHE A 7 -2.89 3.86 36.42
C PHE A 7 -3.74 2.89 35.60
N GLU A 8 -5.03 2.88 35.94
CA GLU A 8 -6.07 2.56 34.97
C GLU A 8 -5.99 3.56 33.83
N GLY A 9 -6.03 3.06 32.60
CA GLY A 9 -5.92 3.90 31.43
C GLY A 9 -6.05 3.10 30.14
N HIS A 10 -7.14 2.36 29.99
CA HIS A 10 -7.58 1.87 28.69
C HIS A 10 -7.82 3.06 27.76
N ARG A 11 -6.81 3.44 26.98
CA ARG A 11 -6.99 4.29 25.81
C ARG A 11 -7.28 3.39 24.62
N HIS A 12 -8.56 3.16 24.38
CA HIS A 12 -9.03 2.92 23.02
C HIS A 12 -8.48 4.04 22.13
N LEU A 13 -7.63 3.68 21.17
CA LEU A 13 -7.33 4.50 20.02
C LEU A 13 -8.64 4.66 19.23
N ARG A 14 -9.44 5.67 19.61
CA ARG A 14 -10.48 6.18 18.72
C ARG A 14 -9.76 6.84 17.57
N LEU A 15 -9.75 6.16 16.43
CA LEU A 15 -9.44 6.75 15.13
C LEU A 15 -10.25 8.05 15.02
N ASP A 16 -9.55 9.19 15.00
CA ASP A 16 -10.16 10.50 14.85
C ASP A 16 -10.93 10.52 13.52
N ARG A 17 -12.23 10.84 13.57
CA ARG A 17 -13.15 10.86 12.42
C ARG A 17 -12.88 12.01 11.44
N ARG A 18 -11.67 12.59 11.46
CA ARG A 18 -11.22 13.68 10.58
C ARG A 18 -10.73 13.25 9.20
N TRP A 19 -10.68 11.94 8.92
CA TRP A 19 -10.19 11.35 7.65
C TRP A 19 -11.17 11.41 6.46
N ARG A 20 -12.16 12.31 6.43
CA ARG A 20 -13.09 12.42 5.29
C ARG A 20 -12.55 13.35 4.20
N GLY A 21 -12.03 12.74 3.14
CA GLY A 21 -12.23 13.11 1.73
C GLY A 21 -12.10 14.58 1.33
N ARG A 22 -10.89 15.16 1.37
CA ARG A 22 -10.65 16.43 0.67
C ARG A 22 -9.41 16.36 -0.20
N CYS A 23 -9.64 16.25 -1.51
CA CYS A 23 -8.67 16.67 -2.52
C CYS A 23 -8.42 18.18 -2.36
N TYR A 24 -7.16 18.57 -2.47
CA TYR A 24 -6.71 19.94 -2.24
C TYR A 24 -7.18 20.85 -3.39
N LEU A 25 -8.15 21.73 -3.15
CA LEU A 25 -8.49 22.83 -4.06
C LEU A 25 -7.64 24.05 -3.68
N GLY A 26 -6.48 24.20 -4.32
CA GLY A 26 -5.61 25.37 -4.18
C GLY A 26 -6.09 26.53 -5.05
N ILE A 27 -6.32 27.69 -4.42
CA ILE A 27 -6.55 28.98 -5.10
C ILE A 27 -5.19 29.62 -5.44
N GLY A 28 -4.98 29.97 -6.71
CA GLY A 28 -4.17 31.11 -7.12
C GLY A 28 -2.63 30.97 -7.11
N ARG A 29 -2.09 30.23 -8.08
CA ARG A 29 -0.90 30.56 -8.92
C ARG A 29 -0.58 29.32 -9.74
N GLU A 30 -0.50 29.47 -11.06
CA GLU A 30 -0.16 28.41 -12.01
C GLU A 30 1.32 28.05 -11.93
N HIS A 31 1.72 27.46 -10.80
CA HIS A 31 2.81 26.50 -10.77
C HIS A 31 2.14 25.15 -10.95
N THR A 32 2.40 24.47 -12.07
CA THR A 32 1.99 23.07 -12.22
C THR A 32 2.49 22.32 -10.99
N MET A 33 1.57 21.86 -10.14
CA MET A 33 1.92 21.08 -8.95
C MET A 33 2.51 19.78 -9.46
N SER A 34 3.84 19.74 -9.63
CA SER A 34 4.51 18.55 -10.15
C SER A 34 4.07 17.33 -9.34
N GLU A 35 3.70 16.27 -10.05
CA GLU A 35 3.25 15.02 -9.45
C GLU A 35 4.46 14.21 -8.96
N ILE A 36 4.23 13.28 -8.04
CA ILE A 36 5.21 12.29 -7.62
C ILE A 36 4.71 10.92 -8.07
N GLU A 37 5.39 10.31 -9.01
CA GLU A 37 5.11 8.92 -9.39
C GLU A 37 5.63 7.96 -8.32
N TYR A 38 4.77 7.05 -7.88
CA TYR A 38 5.07 6.11 -6.81
C TYR A 38 5.00 4.67 -7.30
N PHE A 39 6.17 4.07 -7.50
CA PHE A 39 6.33 2.70 -7.97
C PHE A 39 6.51 1.73 -6.80
N TYR A 40 5.64 0.71 -6.71
CA TYR A 40 5.66 -0.29 -5.65
C TYR A 40 4.89 -1.55 -6.06
N SER A 41 4.98 -2.63 -5.28
CA SER A 41 4.05 -3.77 -5.38
C SER A 41 3.05 -3.68 -4.24
N THR A 42 1.78 -3.99 -4.48
CA THR A 42 0.71 -4.06 -3.46
C THR A 42 0.97 -5.13 -2.38
N HIS A 43 1.89 -6.07 -2.62
CA HIS A 43 2.40 -6.99 -1.61
C HIS A 43 3.68 -6.49 -0.91
N SER A 44 4.19 -5.29 -1.17
CA SER A 44 5.48 -4.83 -0.62
C SER A 44 5.39 -4.34 0.82
N VAL A 45 6.09 -5.03 1.74
CA VAL A 45 6.17 -4.60 3.15
C VAL A 45 6.84 -3.24 3.29
N PHE A 46 7.85 -2.92 2.49
CA PHE A 46 8.54 -1.65 2.59
C PHE A 46 7.71 -0.50 2.03
N ALA A 47 6.81 -0.78 1.07
CA ALA A 47 5.80 0.18 0.66
C ALA A 47 4.79 0.40 1.79
N TYR A 48 4.31 -0.65 2.45
CA TYR A 48 3.44 -0.53 3.63
C TYR A 48 4.08 0.35 4.72
N LEU A 49 5.28 -0.02 5.18
CA LEU A 49 6.02 0.67 6.25
C LEU A 49 6.30 2.15 5.92
N GLY A 50 6.44 2.51 4.64
CA GLY A 50 6.70 3.88 4.18
C GLY A 50 5.45 4.68 3.82
N SER A 51 4.34 4.02 3.47
CA SER A 51 3.19 4.64 2.80
C SER A 51 2.57 5.79 3.57
N ALA A 52 2.26 5.62 4.87
CA ALA A 52 1.70 6.68 5.70
C ALA A 52 2.62 7.91 5.76
N ARG A 53 3.92 7.68 6.00
CA ARG A 53 4.91 8.76 6.06
C ARG A 53 5.09 9.46 4.71
N PHE A 54 5.03 8.71 3.61
CA PHE A 54 5.13 9.26 2.27
C PHE A 54 3.93 10.16 1.93
N MET A 55 2.70 9.73 2.24
CA MET A 55 1.49 10.54 2.09
C MET A 55 1.57 11.85 2.90
N GLU A 56 2.09 11.80 4.13
CA GLU A 56 2.31 13.01 4.94
C GLU A 56 3.27 14.00 4.26
N ILE A 57 4.38 13.50 3.72
CA ILE A 57 5.40 14.32 3.05
C ILE A 57 4.83 14.95 1.78
N ALA A 58 4.15 14.15 0.94
CA ALA A 58 3.55 14.64 -0.30
C ALA A 58 2.51 15.73 -0.01
N ARG A 59 1.65 15.52 1.00
CA ARG A 59 0.67 16.51 1.44
C ARG A 59 1.34 17.79 1.96
N ALA A 60 2.37 17.66 2.80
CA ALA A 60 3.11 18.81 3.31
C ALA A 60 3.80 19.62 2.20
N ALA A 61 4.20 18.95 1.12
CA ALA A 61 4.78 19.55 -0.07
C ALA A 61 3.76 20.06 -1.10
N GLY A 62 2.45 19.83 -0.89
CA GLY A 62 1.41 20.16 -1.87
C GLY A 62 1.55 19.40 -3.19
N ARG A 63 1.99 18.13 -3.13
CA ARG A 63 2.24 17.27 -4.30
C ARG A 63 1.20 16.16 -4.39
N LYS A 64 0.68 15.91 -5.60
CA LYS A 64 -0.17 14.76 -5.90
C LYS A 64 0.70 13.51 -6.05
N ILE A 65 0.26 12.38 -5.49
CA ILE A 65 0.88 11.08 -5.71
C ILE A 65 0.16 10.39 -6.87
N VAL A 66 0.93 9.88 -7.83
CA VAL A 66 0.42 9.03 -8.92
C VAL A 66 0.91 7.61 -8.69
N HIS A 67 0.00 6.72 -8.31
CA HIS A 67 0.35 5.33 -7.99
C HIS A 67 0.63 4.53 -9.27
N ARG A 68 1.77 3.83 -9.28
CA ARG A 68 2.23 3.01 -10.40
C ARG A 68 2.62 1.62 -9.87
N PRO A 69 1.64 0.74 -9.56
CA PRO A 69 1.95 -0.59 -9.07
C PRO A 69 2.71 -1.41 -10.14
N ILE A 70 3.67 -2.25 -9.71
CA ILE A 70 4.54 -3.08 -10.56
C ILE A 70 4.69 -4.50 -10.01
N ASP A 71 4.98 -5.47 -10.89
CA ASP A 71 5.34 -6.83 -10.48
C ASP A 71 6.84 -6.93 -10.14
N LEU A 72 7.18 -6.87 -8.85
CA LEU A 72 8.56 -7.01 -8.40
C LEU A 72 9.17 -8.39 -8.70
N ASN A 73 8.38 -9.45 -8.88
CA ASN A 73 8.92 -10.77 -9.27
C ASN A 73 9.47 -10.76 -10.70
N GLN A 74 8.97 -9.86 -11.55
CA GLN A 74 9.45 -9.67 -12.91
C GLN A 74 10.48 -8.54 -13.01
N THR A 75 10.25 -7.41 -12.34
CA THR A 75 11.15 -6.26 -12.41
C THR A 75 12.51 -6.55 -11.78
N VAL A 76 12.57 -7.25 -10.63
CA VAL A 76 13.84 -7.51 -9.93
C VAL A 76 14.82 -8.35 -10.78
N PRO A 77 14.42 -9.49 -11.36
CA PRO A 77 15.30 -10.23 -12.27
C PRO A 77 15.65 -9.45 -13.54
N ALA A 78 14.72 -8.69 -14.10
CA ALA A 78 14.94 -7.92 -15.32
C ALA A 78 16.06 -6.87 -15.19
N VAL A 79 16.28 -6.33 -13.99
CA VAL A 79 17.39 -5.40 -13.70
C VAL A 79 18.68 -6.11 -13.24
N GLY A 80 18.77 -7.43 -13.40
CA GLY A 80 19.95 -8.23 -13.07
C GLY A 80 20.13 -8.55 -11.58
N SER A 81 19.11 -8.31 -10.75
CA SER A 81 19.14 -8.65 -9.33
C SER A 81 18.68 -10.08 -9.08
N SER A 82 19.21 -10.73 -8.04
CA SER A 82 18.79 -12.08 -7.67
C SER A 82 17.30 -12.12 -7.27
N PRO A 83 16.52 -13.07 -7.80
CA PRO A 83 15.13 -13.29 -7.40
C PRO A 83 14.99 -13.49 -5.89
N PHE A 84 13.87 -13.04 -5.32
CA PHE A 84 13.64 -13.10 -3.87
C PHE A 84 13.80 -14.51 -3.27
N ARG A 85 13.31 -15.54 -3.97
CA ARG A 85 13.40 -16.94 -3.54
C ARG A 85 14.84 -17.49 -3.52
N GLN A 86 15.75 -16.90 -4.28
CA GLN A 86 17.15 -17.32 -4.36
C GLN A 86 18.05 -16.62 -3.32
N ARG A 87 17.53 -15.63 -2.59
CA ARG A 87 18.30 -14.93 -1.55
C ARG A 87 18.63 -15.88 -0.40
N SER A 88 19.83 -15.78 0.19
CA SER A 88 20.28 -16.69 1.25
C SER A 88 19.41 -16.62 2.51
N ALA A 89 19.43 -17.67 3.34
CA ALA A 89 18.72 -17.68 4.61
C ALA A 89 19.11 -16.51 5.54
N LYS A 90 20.41 -16.16 5.59
CA LYS A 90 20.91 -15.00 6.36
C LYS A 90 20.34 -13.68 5.84
N HIS A 91 20.27 -13.52 4.52
CA HIS A 91 19.68 -12.32 3.91
C HIS A 91 18.21 -12.20 4.29
N ARG A 92 17.42 -13.27 4.16
CA ARG A 92 16.00 -13.25 4.51
C ARG A 92 15.77 -13.01 6.00
N ALA A 93 16.54 -13.65 6.88
CA ALA A 93 16.43 -13.44 8.32
C ALA A 93 16.72 -11.99 8.73
N TYR A 94 17.64 -11.32 8.05
CA TYR A 94 17.94 -9.92 8.31
C TYR A 94 16.91 -8.97 7.66
N PHE A 95 16.82 -8.97 6.32
CA PHE A 95 16.02 -7.99 5.57
C PHE A 95 14.52 -8.27 5.57
N PHE A 96 14.10 -9.54 5.64
CA PHE A 96 12.69 -9.95 5.64
C PHE A 96 12.20 -10.44 7.00
N ARG A 97 12.94 -10.10 8.07
CA ARG A 97 12.41 -10.16 9.43
C ARG A 97 12.92 -9.01 10.27
N ARG A 98 14.21 -8.99 10.63
CA ARG A 98 14.73 -7.99 11.58
C ARG A 98 14.54 -6.55 11.12
N GLU A 99 14.79 -6.24 9.86
CA GLU A 99 14.59 -4.88 9.32
C GLU A 99 13.10 -4.50 9.28
N ILE A 100 12.23 -5.42 8.87
CA ILE A 100 10.78 -5.21 8.88
C ILE A 100 10.33 -4.85 10.31
N ASP A 101 10.77 -5.60 11.31
CA ASP A 101 10.42 -5.36 12.72
C ASP A 101 10.86 -4.00 13.21
N ARG A 102 12.11 -3.64 12.91
CA ARG A 102 12.66 -2.35 13.33
C ARG A 102 11.91 -1.19 12.70
N TRP A 103 11.57 -1.28 11.41
CA TRP A 103 10.82 -0.24 10.74
C TRP A 103 9.35 -0.19 11.18
N ALA A 104 8.74 -1.34 11.47
CA ALA A 104 7.40 -1.41 12.05
C ALA A 104 7.34 -0.70 13.41
N GLU A 105 8.32 -0.98 14.29
CA GLU A 105 8.50 -0.32 15.58
C GLU A 105 8.68 1.19 15.42
N GLU A 106 9.61 1.63 14.56
CA GLU A 106 9.93 3.04 14.32
C GLU A 106 8.75 3.83 13.73
N ARG A 107 7.94 3.20 12.88
CA ARG A 107 6.82 3.85 12.18
C ARG A 107 5.48 3.69 12.86
N GLY A 108 5.39 2.84 13.90
CA GLY A 108 4.10 2.45 14.48
C GLY A 108 3.20 1.74 13.47
N ALA A 109 3.80 0.97 12.54
CA ALA A 109 3.11 0.26 11.47
C ALA A 109 3.17 -1.25 11.76
N PRO A 110 2.18 -1.82 12.48
CA PRO A 110 2.23 -3.20 12.94
C PRO A 110 2.24 -4.18 11.78
N VAL A 111 3.08 -5.20 11.88
CA VAL A 111 3.19 -6.29 10.91
C VAL A 111 2.89 -7.62 11.60
N MET A 112 2.23 -8.53 10.90
CA MET A 112 1.99 -9.87 11.40
C MET A 112 3.30 -10.62 11.69
N HIS A 113 3.23 -11.62 12.55
CA HIS A 113 4.34 -12.55 12.73
C HIS A 113 4.48 -13.42 11.47
N GLY A 114 5.73 -13.61 11.02
CA GLY A 114 6.02 -14.42 9.85
C GLY A 114 5.83 -13.66 8.53
N PHE A 115 5.19 -14.32 7.58
CA PHE A 115 5.02 -13.88 6.20
C PHE A 115 3.56 -14.15 5.78
N PRO A 116 2.87 -13.22 5.10
CA PRO A 116 1.48 -13.42 4.71
C PRO A 116 1.29 -14.69 3.88
N GLN A 117 0.25 -15.46 4.20
CA GLN A 117 -0.11 -16.70 3.51
C GLN A 117 -0.37 -16.44 2.02
N TYR A 118 -1.05 -15.33 1.71
CA TYR A 118 -1.50 -14.97 0.37
C TYR A 118 -0.46 -14.19 -0.46
N HIS A 119 0.76 -14.02 0.05
CA HIS A 119 1.78 -13.19 -0.60
C HIS A 119 2.19 -13.65 -2.00
N HIS A 120 1.93 -14.93 -2.33
CA HIS A 120 2.21 -15.50 -3.64
C HIS A 120 1.01 -15.51 -4.59
N ASN A 121 -0.14 -15.01 -4.15
CA ASN A 121 -1.31 -14.88 -5.00
C ASN A 121 -1.09 -13.83 -6.09
N ASP A 122 -1.93 -13.91 -7.12
CA ASP A 122 -1.91 -12.98 -8.23
C ASP A 122 -2.23 -11.55 -7.76
N MET A 123 -1.58 -10.57 -8.40
CA MET A 123 -1.77 -9.15 -8.10
C MET A 123 -2.45 -8.38 -9.25
N ALA A 124 -2.84 -9.04 -10.35
CA ALA A 124 -3.36 -8.35 -11.53
C ALA A 124 -4.65 -7.57 -11.22
N MET A 125 -5.55 -8.15 -10.42
CA MET A 125 -6.80 -7.51 -10.01
C MET A 125 -6.55 -6.29 -9.11
N CYS A 126 -5.79 -6.43 -8.02
CA CYS A 126 -5.57 -5.34 -7.07
C CYS A 126 -4.74 -4.21 -7.68
N ASN A 127 -3.71 -4.52 -8.48
CA ASN A 127 -2.92 -3.52 -9.18
C ASN A 127 -3.74 -2.84 -10.28
N GLY A 128 -4.53 -3.63 -11.03
CA GLY A 128 -5.47 -3.11 -12.01
C GLY A 128 -6.50 -2.16 -11.41
N MET A 129 -7.01 -2.45 -10.21
CA MET A 129 -7.94 -1.58 -9.49
C MET A 129 -7.31 -0.24 -9.11
N ILE A 130 -6.05 -0.24 -8.66
CA ILE A 130 -5.29 1.00 -8.39
C ILE A 130 -5.10 1.80 -9.68
N ILE A 131 -4.69 1.16 -10.78
CA ILE A 131 -4.50 1.80 -12.09
C ILE A 131 -5.82 2.39 -12.60
N ALA A 132 -6.91 1.62 -12.55
CA ALA A 132 -8.24 2.09 -12.93
C ALA A 132 -8.66 3.35 -12.17
N GLY A 133 -8.35 3.40 -10.87
CA GLY A 133 -8.62 4.57 -10.05
C GLY A 133 -7.80 5.79 -10.45
N VAL A 134 -6.51 5.60 -10.77
CA VAL A 134 -5.65 6.68 -11.29
C VAL A 134 -6.19 7.22 -12.61
N GLU A 135 -6.57 6.37 -13.56
CA GLU A 135 -7.12 6.79 -14.87
C GLU A 135 -8.49 7.48 -14.74
N GLN A 136 -9.23 7.21 -13.67
CA GLN A 136 -10.50 7.86 -13.33
C GLN A 136 -10.33 9.09 -12.42
N ASP A 137 -9.10 9.56 -12.21
CA ASP A 137 -8.74 10.68 -11.31
C ASP A 137 -9.25 10.53 -9.86
N VAL A 138 -9.39 9.28 -9.40
CA VAL A 138 -9.69 8.95 -8.01
C VAL A 138 -8.42 9.02 -7.18
N CYS A 139 -8.50 9.63 -5.99
CA CYS A 139 -7.37 9.69 -5.07
C CYS A 139 -7.14 8.31 -4.42
N MET A 140 -6.14 7.57 -4.92
CA MET A 140 -5.88 6.18 -4.51
C MET A 140 -5.03 6.02 -3.25
N ASP A 141 -4.58 7.13 -2.65
CA ASP A 141 -3.69 7.16 -1.48
C ASP A 141 -4.15 6.25 -0.34
N GLN A 142 -5.40 6.41 0.09
CA GLN A 142 -5.95 5.65 1.22
C GLN A 142 -6.21 4.19 0.86
N LEU A 143 -6.64 3.89 -0.37
CA LEU A 143 -6.86 2.51 -0.79
C LEU A 143 -5.55 1.74 -0.95
N ALA A 144 -4.54 2.35 -1.56
CA ALA A 144 -3.21 1.77 -1.66
C ALA A 144 -2.63 1.44 -0.27
N HIS A 145 -2.75 2.38 0.67
CA HIS A 145 -2.34 2.16 2.06
C HIS A 145 -3.15 1.04 2.73
N ALA A 146 -4.48 1.02 2.55
CA ALA A 146 -5.35 0.00 3.13
C ALA A 146 -5.03 -1.40 2.60
N MET A 147 -4.79 -1.56 1.30
CA MET A 147 -4.37 -2.83 0.69
C MET A 147 -3.03 -3.32 1.26
N LEU A 148 -2.03 -2.44 1.29
CA LEU A 148 -0.71 -2.71 1.84
C LEU A 148 -0.78 -3.13 3.33
N SER A 149 -1.57 -2.39 4.11
CA SER A 149 -1.75 -2.66 5.55
C SER A 149 -2.49 -3.97 5.78
N ALA A 150 -3.62 -4.18 5.12
CA ALA A 150 -4.42 -5.39 5.29
C ALA A 150 -3.63 -6.65 4.93
N HIS A 151 -2.80 -6.59 3.88
CA HIS A 151 -1.95 -7.71 3.51
C HIS A 151 -0.88 -8.03 4.57
N TRP A 152 -0.20 -7.02 5.13
CA TRP A 152 0.92 -7.22 6.05
C TRP A 152 0.55 -7.28 7.53
N GLN A 153 -0.61 -6.77 7.90
CA GLN A 153 -1.10 -6.75 9.27
C GLN A 153 -2.12 -7.87 9.51
N ASP A 154 -3.02 -8.08 8.56
CA ASP A 154 -4.23 -8.91 8.73
C ASP A 154 -4.24 -10.16 7.84
N ASP A 155 -3.15 -10.42 7.10
CA ASP A 155 -3.02 -11.52 6.14
C ASP A 155 -4.16 -11.52 5.09
N ALA A 156 -4.54 -10.35 4.60
CA ALA A 156 -5.60 -10.23 3.60
C ALA A 156 -5.16 -10.75 2.21
N ASP A 157 -6.06 -11.49 1.57
CA ASP A 157 -5.91 -11.94 0.18
C ASP A 157 -6.33 -10.83 -0.78
N LEU A 158 -5.36 -10.20 -1.45
CA LEU A 158 -5.64 -9.14 -2.43
C LEU A 158 -6.05 -9.68 -3.81
N ALA A 159 -6.04 -11.00 -4.02
CA ALA A 159 -6.62 -11.61 -5.22
C ALA A 159 -8.14 -11.83 -5.07
N ASP A 160 -8.68 -11.76 -3.85
CA ASP A 160 -10.11 -11.92 -3.57
C ASP A 160 -10.89 -10.61 -3.83
N PRO A 161 -11.83 -10.58 -4.79
CA PRO A 161 -12.63 -9.39 -5.08
C PRO A 161 -13.42 -8.87 -3.88
N ASP A 162 -13.94 -9.77 -3.03
CA ASP A 162 -14.73 -9.35 -1.85
C ASP A 162 -13.84 -8.63 -0.84
N THR A 163 -12.58 -9.03 -0.72
CA THR A 163 -11.58 -8.32 0.08
C THR A 163 -11.31 -6.93 -0.48
N LEU A 164 -11.16 -6.79 -1.80
CA LEU A 164 -10.96 -5.49 -2.45
C LEU A 164 -12.17 -4.56 -2.30
N VAL A 165 -13.40 -5.09 -2.40
CA VAL A 165 -14.65 -4.35 -2.13
C VAL A 165 -14.64 -3.78 -0.72
N ARG A 166 -14.42 -4.63 0.30
CA ARG A 166 -14.42 -4.19 1.70
C ARG A 166 -13.36 -3.11 1.98
N LEU A 167 -12.18 -3.24 1.39
CA LEU A 167 -11.10 -2.26 1.57
C LEU A 167 -11.43 -0.91 0.92
N ALA A 168 -11.97 -0.90 -0.29
CA ALA A 168 -12.41 0.32 -0.98
C ALA A 168 -13.56 1.02 -0.24
N GLU A 169 -14.59 0.28 0.15
CA GLU A 169 -15.70 0.83 0.93
C GLU A 169 -15.22 1.38 2.29
N GLY A 170 -14.26 0.71 2.92
CA GLY A 170 -13.66 1.16 4.18
C GLY A 170 -12.94 2.51 4.10
N VAL A 171 -12.57 2.96 2.89
CA VAL A 171 -11.95 4.27 2.63
C VAL A 171 -12.83 5.21 1.80
N ASP A 172 -14.15 4.96 1.78
CA ASP A 172 -15.15 5.76 1.05
C ASP A 172 -14.89 5.83 -0.48
N ILE A 173 -14.33 4.78 -1.10
CA ILE A 173 -14.15 4.66 -2.56
C ILE A 173 -15.14 3.63 -3.12
N ALA A 174 -15.82 4.00 -4.22
CA ALA A 174 -16.74 3.09 -4.92
C ALA A 174 -15.95 1.97 -5.63
N PRO A 175 -16.11 0.69 -5.23
CA PRO A 175 -15.29 -0.38 -5.78
C PRO A 175 -15.69 -0.80 -7.20
N GLU A 176 -16.99 -0.79 -7.51
CA GLU A 176 -17.54 -1.38 -8.74
C GLU A 176 -16.91 -0.79 -10.03
N PRO A 177 -16.81 0.54 -10.23
CA PRO A 177 -16.20 1.09 -11.44
C PRO A 177 -14.72 0.72 -11.61
N LEU A 178 -14.01 0.56 -10.49
CA LEU A 178 -12.58 0.25 -10.49
C LEU A 178 -12.33 -1.23 -10.77
N LEU A 179 -13.11 -2.11 -10.13
CA LEU A 179 -13.02 -3.56 -10.34
C LEU A 179 -13.43 -3.96 -11.76
N ASN A 180 -14.50 -3.35 -12.31
CA ASN A 180 -14.92 -3.59 -13.69
C ASN A 180 -13.84 -3.23 -14.72
N ALA A 181 -13.03 -2.21 -14.43
CA ALA A 181 -11.93 -1.78 -15.28
C ALA A 181 -10.60 -2.47 -14.96
N ALA A 182 -10.45 -3.11 -13.80
CA ALA A 182 -9.16 -3.60 -13.29
C ALA A 182 -8.45 -4.53 -14.27
N LEU A 183 -9.20 -5.49 -14.84
CA LEU A 183 -8.67 -6.48 -15.80
C LEU A 183 -8.85 -6.06 -17.27
N SER A 184 -9.21 -4.80 -17.54
CA SER A 184 -9.27 -4.31 -18.93
C SER A 184 -7.87 -4.32 -19.56
N GLU A 185 -7.81 -4.53 -20.86
CA GLU A 185 -6.54 -4.56 -21.61
C GLU A 185 -5.68 -3.29 -21.38
N PRO A 186 -6.23 -2.05 -21.43
CA PRO A 186 -5.43 -0.86 -21.17
C PRO A 186 -4.77 -0.86 -19.78
N ASN A 187 -5.49 -1.29 -18.74
CA ASN A 187 -4.97 -1.30 -17.38
C ASN A 187 -3.95 -2.41 -17.16
N GLN A 188 -4.14 -3.57 -17.80
CA GLN A 188 -3.17 -4.65 -17.74
C GLN A 188 -1.90 -4.31 -18.51
N VAL A 189 -1.99 -3.62 -19.66
CA VAL A 189 -0.82 -3.09 -20.38
C VAL A 189 -0.09 -2.03 -19.53
N ALA A 190 -0.83 -1.18 -18.82
CA ALA A 190 -0.24 -0.16 -17.94
C ALA A 190 0.39 -0.74 -16.66
N TYR A 191 0.02 -1.96 -16.27
CA TYR A 191 0.62 -2.71 -15.16
C TYR A 191 1.93 -3.38 -15.60
N PRO A 192 3.11 -2.81 -15.29
CA PRO A 192 4.38 -3.30 -15.84
C PRO A 192 4.77 -4.63 -15.19
N GLY A 193 5.15 -5.59 -16.03
CA GLY A 193 5.41 -6.96 -15.59
C GLY A 193 4.13 -7.78 -15.45
N SER A 194 3.09 -7.50 -16.23
CA SER A 194 1.88 -8.32 -16.32
C SER A 194 1.81 -9.16 -17.61
N LEU A 195 2.87 -9.12 -18.44
CA LEU A 195 2.82 -9.75 -19.77
C LEU A 195 2.43 -11.23 -19.64
N PRO A 196 1.47 -11.70 -20.46
CA PRO A 196 0.92 -13.04 -20.34
C PRO A 196 2.02 -14.08 -20.54
N ARG A 197 1.92 -15.17 -19.77
CA ARG A 197 2.65 -16.41 -20.06
C ARG A 197 2.18 -17.02 -21.38
#